data_AF-A0A650CDT3-F1
#
_entry.id   AF-A0A650CDT3-F1
#
_cell.length_a   1.000
_cell.length_b   1.000
_cell.length_c   1.000
_cell.angle_alpha   90.00
_cell.angle_beta   90.00
_cell.angle_gamma   90.00
#
_symmetry.space_group_name_H-M   'P 1'
#
loop_
_entity.id
_entity.type
_entity.pdbx_description
1 polymer ?
#
loop_
_entity_poly.entity_id
_entity_poly.type
_entity_poly.pdbx_seq_one_letter_code
_entity_poly.pdbx_strand_id
1 'polypeptide(L)' 'MVCEFLPVSYKRKLLDIASIEDLIIAGYSKKTAYQAKEKGIISDERCEKLIRVLGKRAMPILLDALHEFERMIQGLG' A
#
# COMPACT_ATOMS: atom_id res chain seq x y z
N MET A 1 6.22 -8.71 -5.04
CA MET A 1 7.16 -8.02 -5.96
C MET A 1 7.02 -6.51 -5.89
N VAL A 2 5.93 -5.86 -6.33
CA VAL A 2 5.76 -4.38 -6.20
C VAL A 2 5.85 -3.94 -4.74
N CYS A 3 5.19 -4.67 -3.84
CA CYS A 3 5.16 -4.32 -2.43
C CYS A 3 6.49 -4.55 -1.69
N GLU A 4 7.37 -5.41 -2.17
CA GLU A 4 8.70 -5.58 -1.56
C GLU A 4 9.57 -4.32 -1.74
N PHE A 5 9.39 -3.61 -2.86
CA PHE A 5 10.12 -2.36 -3.16
C PHE A 5 9.46 -1.11 -2.57
N LEU A 6 8.20 -1.19 -2.16
CA LEU A 6 7.48 -0.06 -1.58
C LEU A 6 7.98 0.24 -0.15
N PRO A 7 8.46 1.47 0.13
CA PRO A 7 8.75 1.88 1.49
C PRO A 7 7.51 1.77 2.39
N VAL A 8 7.72 1.57 3.69
CA VAL A 8 6.63 1.39 4.68
C VAL A 8 5.65 2.57 4.67
N SER A 9 6.14 3.79 4.41
CA SER A 9 5.32 5.00 4.27
C SER A 9 4.28 4.88 3.15
N TYR A 10 4.65 4.32 2.00
CA TYR A 10 3.72 4.14 0.87
C TYR A 10 2.72 3.00 1.11
N LYS A 11 3.15 1.92 1.79
CA LYS A 11 2.23 0.86 2.24
C LYS A 11 1.14 1.42 3.18
N ARG A 12 1.50 2.36 4.05
CA ARG A 12 0.54 3.08 4.91
C ARG A 12 -0.42 3.94 4.12
N LYS A 13 0.07 4.74 3.16
CA LYS A 13 -0.79 5.52 2.26
C LYS A 13 -1.83 4.63 1.54
N LEU A 14 -1.45 3.43 1.11
CA LEU A 14 -2.38 2.47 0.50
C LEU A 14 -3.47 2.01 1.49
N LEU A 15 -3.12 1.75 2.75
CA LEU A 15 -4.09 1.44 3.81
C LEU A 15 -5.03 2.61 4.11
N ASP A 16 -4.51 3.85 4.07
CA ASP A 16 -5.28 5.05 4.39
C ASP A 16 -6.43 5.26 3.40
N ILE A 17 -6.15 5.09 2.10
CA ILE A 17 -7.15 5.24 1.03
C ILE A 17 -8.09 4.05 0.87
N ALA A 18 -7.75 2.90 1.47
CA ALA A 18 -8.58 1.69 1.42
C ALA A 18 -9.77 1.80 2.37
N SER A 19 -10.96 1.41 1.91
CA SER A 19 -12.09 1.18 2.80
C SER A 19 -11.91 -0.13 3.59
N ILE A 20 -12.75 -0.35 4.60
CA ILE A 20 -12.76 -1.64 5.31
C ILE A 20 -13.18 -2.76 4.36
N GLU A 21 -14.11 -2.50 3.44
CA GLU A 21 -14.55 -3.44 2.41
C GLU A 21 -13.40 -3.82 1.47
N ASP A 22 -12.58 -2.84 1.04
CA ASP A 22 -11.39 -3.11 0.21
C ASP A 22 -10.44 -4.08 0.90
N LEU A 23 -10.20 -3.87 2.20
CA LEU A 23 -9.35 -4.74 3.01
C LEU A 23 -9.97 -6.14 3.16
N ILE A 24 -11.29 -6.23 3.34
CA ILE A 24 -11.97 -7.52 3.39
C ILE A 24 -11.82 -8.28 2.05
N ILE A 25 -11.95 -7.60 0.91
CA ILE A 25 -11.74 -8.20 -0.41
C ILE A 25 -10.27 -8.60 -0.60
N ALA A 26 -9.32 -7.83 -0.07
CA ALA A 26 -7.90 -8.19 0.00
C ALA A 26 -7.62 -9.36 0.97
N GLY A 27 -8.67 -9.88 1.61
CA GLY A 27 -8.74 -11.10 2.40
C GLY A 27 -8.45 -10.92 3.88
N TYR A 28 -8.65 -9.71 4.41
CA TYR A 28 -8.74 -9.49 5.85
C TYR A 28 -10.10 -9.94 6.39
N SER A 29 -10.15 -10.32 7.66
CA SER A 29 -11.42 -10.33 8.40
C SER A 29 -11.78 -8.90 8.80
N LYS A 30 -13.04 -8.63 9.14
CA LYS A 30 -13.45 -7.32 9.63
C LYS A 30 -12.57 -6.84 10.80
N LYS A 31 -12.32 -7.71 11.80
CA LYS A 31 -11.47 -7.41 12.95
C LYS A 31 -10.04 -7.05 12.52
N THR A 32 -9.44 -7.84 11.64
CA THR A 32 -8.04 -7.61 11.22
C THR A 32 -7.90 -6.45 10.26
N ALA A 33 -8.96 -6.08 9.52
CA ALA A 33 -8.98 -4.87 8.68
C ALA A 33 -8.88 -3.59 9.54
N TYR A 34 -9.66 -3.48 10.62
CA TYR A 34 -9.54 -2.35 11.55
C TYR A 34 -8.14 -2.28 12.18
N GLN A 35 -7.60 -3.40 12.63
CA GLN A 35 -6.25 -3.45 13.21
C GLN A 35 -5.17 -3.07 12.20
N ALA A 36 -5.32 -3.43 10.92
CA ALA A 36 -4.39 -3.05 9.87
C ALA A 36 -4.36 -1.54 9.66
N LYS A 37 -5.54 -0.87 9.60
CA LYS A 37 -5.60 0.60 9.50
C LYS A 37 -5.03 1.27 10.74
N GLU A 38 -5.40 0.83 11.94
CA GLU A 38 -4.94 1.43 13.20
C GLU A 38 -3.41 1.34 13.34
N LYS A 39 -2.82 0.20 13.00
CA LYS A 39 -1.37 -0.01 13.13
C LYS A 39 -0.57 0.53 11.94
N GLY A 40 -1.22 0.71 10.79
CA GLY A 40 -0.53 1.05 9.54
C GLY A 40 0.50 -0.02 9.14
N ILE A 41 0.20 -1.30 9.39
CA ILE A 41 1.08 -2.43 9.07
C ILE A 41 0.35 -3.39 8.13
N ILE A 42 1.00 -3.72 7.02
CA ILE A 42 0.52 -4.65 6.01
C ILE A 42 1.69 -5.48 5.49
N SER A 43 1.49 -6.79 5.33
CA SER A 43 2.50 -7.65 4.71
C SER A 43 2.54 -7.44 3.21
N ASP A 44 3.65 -7.80 2.57
CA ASP A 44 3.81 -7.62 1.13
C ASP A 44 2.74 -8.37 0.34
N GLU A 45 2.45 -9.62 0.73
CA GLU A 45 1.39 -10.42 0.11
C GLU A 45 0.01 -9.73 0.17
N ARG A 46 -0.33 -9.12 1.31
CA ARG A 46 -1.60 -8.40 1.48
C ARG A 46 -1.61 -7.08 0.74
N CYS A 47 -0.47 -6.39 0.70
CA CYS A 47 -0.29 -5.16 -0.06
C CYS A 47 -0.50 -5.43 -1.57
N GLU A 48 0.04 -6.53 -2.11
CA GLU A 48 -0.15 -6.90 -3.52
C GLU A 48 -1.63 -7.14 -3.85
N LYS A 49 -2.33 -7.86 -2.97
CA LYS A 49 -3.78 -8.07 -3.08
C LYS A 49 -4.54 -6.76 -3.02
N LEU A 50 -4.17 -5.87 -2.08
CA LEU A 50 -4.82 -4.58 -1.91
C LEU A 50 -4.61 -3.67 -3.12
N ILE A 51 -3.41 -3.62 -3.71
CA ILE A 51 -3.16 -2.86 -4.95
C ILE A 51 -4.11 -3.31 -6.07
N ARG A 52 -4.33 -4.63 -6.21
CA ARG A 52 -5.27 -5.17 -7.21
C ARG A 52 -6.72 -4.74 -6.94
N VAL A 53 -7.13 -4.71 -5.68
CA VAL A 53 -8.48 -4.25 -5.26
C VAL A 53 -8.65 -2.74 -5.49
N LEU A 54 -7.66 -1.94 -5.12
CA LEU A 54 -7.68 -0.49 -5.27
C LEU A 54 -7.63 -0.06 -6.75
N GLY A 55 -6.92 -0.82 -7.58
CA GLY A 55 -6.77 -0.57 -9.01
C GLY A 55 -6.25 0.86 -9.27
N LYS A 56 -7.01 1.63 -10.05
CA LYS A 56 -6.65 3.03 -10.39
C LYS A 56 -6.44 3.93 -9.17
N ARG A 57 -7.08 3.65 -8.03
CA ARG A 57 -6.91 4.44 -6.80
C ARG A 57 -5.51 4.33 -6.21
N ALA A 58 -4.81 3.21 -6.44
CA ALA A 58 -3.43 3.04 -5.98
C ALA A 58 -2.43 3.84 -6.82
N MET A 59 -2.77 4.20 -8.06
CA MET A 59 -1.83 4.75 -9.04
C MET A 59 -1.07 6.00 -8.55
N PRO A 60 -1.72 7.02 -7.95
CA PRO A 60 -0.99 8.20 -7.50
C PRO A 60 0.09 7.86 -6.46
N ILE A 61 -0.21 6.95 -5.54
CA ILE A 61 0.70 6.52 -4.48
C ILE A 61 1.88 5.74 -5.06
N LEU A 62 1.64 4.87 -6.06
CA LEU A 62 2.68 4.10 -6.71
C LEU A 62 3.59 4.98 -7.58
N LEU A 63 3.05 5.98 -8.27
CA LEU A 63 3.84 6.94 -9.04
C LEU A 63 4.73 7.79 -8.13
N ASP A 64 4.20 8.24 -6.99
CA ASP A 64 5.00 8.96 -5.99
C ASP A 64 6.17 8.11 -5.50
N ALA A 65 5.92 6.82 -5.20
CA ALA A 65 6.96 5.88 -4.78
C ALA A 65 8.03 5.67 -5.86
N LEU A 66 7.63 5.56 -7.13
CA LEU A 66 8.55 5.43 -8.25
C LEU A 66 9.40 6.68 -8.44
N HIS A 67 8.82 7.87 -8.37
CA HIS A 67 9.57 9.12 -8.46
C HIS A 67 10.54 9.31 -7.27
N GLU A 68 10.15 8.87 -6.07
CA GLU A 68 11.07 8.88 -4.92
C GLU A 68 12.25 7.95 -5.16
N PHE A 69 12.00 6.73 -5.62
CA PHE A 69 13.04 5.78 -5.97
C PHE A 69 13.97 6.34 -7.07
N GLU A 70 13.42 6.97 -8.10
CA GLU A 70 14.20 7.65 -9.14
C GLU A 70 15.11 8.72 -8.57
N ARG A 71 14.59 9.60 -7.70
CA ARG A 71 15.39 10.64 -7.03
C ARG A 71 16.52 10.05 -6.19
N MET A 72 16.27 8.94 -5.49
CA MET A 72 17.30 8.25 -4.71
C MET A 72 18.44 7.74 -5.61
N ILE A 73 18.12 7.16 -6.77
CA ILE A 73 19.14 6.70 -7.74
C ILE A 73 19.94 7.88 -8.29
N GLN A 74 19.28 9.01 -8.57
CA GLN A 74 19.93 10.22 -9.08
C GLN A 74 20.76 10.97 -8.01
N GLY A 75 20.74 10.53 -6.75
CA GLY A 75 21.41 11.22 -5.64
C GLY A 75 20.74 12.55 -5.25
N LEU A 76 19.43 12.68 -5.54
CA LEU A 76 18.59 13.85 -5.26
C LEU A 76 17.63 13.63 -4.08
N GLY A 77 17.89 12.59 -3.27
CA GLY A 77 17.07 12.16 -2.13
C GLY A 77 17.52 12.72 -0.79
#